data_AF-A0A427XLF9-F1
#
_entry.id   AF-A0A427XLF9-F1
#
_cell.length_a   1.000
_cell.length_b   1.000
_cell.length_c   1.000
_cell.angle_alpha   90.00
_cell.angle_beta   90.00
_cell.angle_gamma   90.00
#
_symmetry.space_group_name_H-M   'P 1'
#
loop_
_entity.id
_entity.type
_entity.pdbx_description
1 polymer ?
#
loop_
_entity_poly.entity_id
_entity_poly.type
_entity_poly.pdbx_seq_one_letter_code
_entity_poly.pdbx_strand_id
1 'polypeptide(L)'
;MPLAERTSSSQATAASASFAPVWKVKPNVFGGPTAQEVEADPALKPNAAISSQGHAFVRTRTWKLLGTTKSTEAVAATFTLDSATYPDPFPKAVVLEYTVTLAGSSLTTALKAVNPKDSDVEIRFKTFYHNYIAVSDAQKISVTDLKSGLQYKDTLKGGEMGSWDGSELKMNARIGKIFMNVGTKDGYTIRDGENVIKVSTEGLTDCFMWNPQDNAGKTPSAWSDMEPGDGDKFAGVEPGYFHEWKRLSPGEEFVRSQTLSVA
;
A
#
# COMPACT_ATOMS: atom_id res chain seq x y z
N MET A 1 61.46 -14.80 35.42
CA MET A 1 60.97 -14.66 36.82
C MET A 1 61.73 -13.51 37.46
N PRO A 2 61.13 -12.67 38.34
CA PRO A 2 59.72 -12.57 38.79
C PRO A 2 59.04 -11.28 38.24
N LEU A 3 57.74 -11.15 37.97
CA LEU A 3 56.52 -11.27 38.80
C LEU A 3 56.45 -10.29 39.98
N ALA A 4 55.73 -9.19 39.79
CA ALA A 4 55.08 -8.42 40.84
C ALA A 4 53.72 -7.94 40.33
N GLU A 5 52.67 -8.50 40.91
CA GLU A 5 51.27 -8.14 40.71
C GLU A 5 50.97 -6.75 41.26
N ARG A 6 50.18 -5.96 40.53
CA ARG A 6 49.30 -4.95 41.12
C ARG A 6 47.94 -5.04 40.44
N THR A 7 47.00 -5.60 41.19
CA THR A 7 45.57 -5.48 40.97
C THR A 7 45.12 -4.05 41.26
N SER A 8 44.46 -3.39 40.29
CA SER A 8 43.55 -2.29 40.58
C SER A 8 42.26 -2.50 39.79
N SER A 9 41.23 -2.92 40.51
CA SER A 9 39.85 -2.92 40.07
C SER A 9 39.31 -1.50 39.95
N SER A 10 38.92 -1.09 38.74
CA SER A 10 37.92 -0.04 38.57
C SER A 10 36.89 -0.54 37.55
N GLN A 11 35.76 -1.02 38.05
CA GLN A 11 34.56 -1.25 37.24
C GLN A 11 34.08 0.11 36.72
N ALA A 12 34.34 0.38 35.45
CA ALA A 12 33.59 1.39 34.70
C ALA A 12 32.30 0.73 34.23
N THR A 13 31.21 1.00 34.92
CA THR A 13 29.85 0.69 34.45
C THR A 13 29.57 1.54 33.21
N ALA A 14 29.78 0.96 32.03
CA ALA A 14 29.26 1.51 30.79
C ALA A 14 27.74 1.40 30.84
N ALA A 15 27.07 2.50 31.18
CA ALA A 15 25.64 2.63 30.98
C ALA A 15 25.39 2.55 29.46
N SER A 16 24.97 1.37 28.99
CA SER A 16 24.44 1.21 27.64
C SER A 16 23.14 2.01 27.58
N ALA A 17 23.22 3.23 27.06
CA ALA A 17 22.03 3.93 26.57
C ALA A 17 21.48 3.07 25.43
N SER A 18 20.46 2.26 25.74
CA SER A 18 19.71 1.52 24.74
C SER A 18 19.03 2.54 23.83
N PHE A 19 19.59 2.75 22.64
CA PHE A 19 18.88 3.41 21.56
C PHE A 19 17.72 2.49 21.17
N ALA A 20 16.53 2.76 21.72
CA ALA A 20 15.32 2.17 21.20
C ALA A 20 15.15 2.64 19.75
N PRO A 21 14.96 1.73 18.77
CA PRO A 21 14.76 2.15 17.39
C PRO A 21 13.49 3.01 17.31
N VAL A 22 13.63 4.22 16.75
CA VAL A 22 12.59 5.26 16.62
C VAL A 22 11.49 4.87 15.61
N TRP A 23 11.29 3.57 15.39
CA TRP A 23 10.41 3.02 14.38
C TRP A 23 9.53 1.91 14.95
N LYS A 24 8.76 2.25 16.00
CA LYS A 24 7.43 1.66 16.15
C LYS A 24 6.47 2.47 15.29
N VAL A 25 6.60 2.39 13.96
CA VAL A 25 5.41 2.63 13.14
C VAL A 25 4.44 1.55 13.58
N LYS A 26 3.42 1.94 14.35
CA LYS A 26 2.10 1.31 14.35
C LYS A 26 1.95 0.35 13.16
N PRO A 27 2.13 -1.00 13.20
CA PRO A 27 1.96 -1.81 11.99
C PRO A 27 0.61 -1.56 11.28
N ASN A 28 -0.35 -0.98 11.99
CA ASN A 28 -1.73 -0.72 11.58
C ASN A 28 -1.97 0.48 10.65
N VAL A 29 -0.95 1.18 10.11
CA VAL A 29 -1.30 2.25 9.17
C VAL A 29 -1.72 1.68 7.80
N PHE A 30 -1.05 0.62 7.36
CA PHE A 30 -1.44 -0.24 6.23
C PHE A 30 -1.84 -1.65 6.65
N GLY A 31 -1.53 -2.01 7.90
CA GLY A 31 -1.58 -3.38 8.40
C GLY A 31 -2.94 -3.84 8.87
N GLY A 32 -2.91 -5.06 9.38
CA GLY A 32 -4.09 -5.81 9.78
C GLY A 32 -4.91 -5.16 10.88
N PRO A 33 -6.03 -5.81 11.23
CA PRO A 33 -7.02 -5.27 12.15
C PRO A 33 -6.40 -5.04 13.54
N THR A 34 -6.81 -3.96 14.19
CA THR A 34 -6.58 -3.71 15.62
C THR A 34 -7.27 -4.79 16.46
N ALA A 35 -6.83 -4.96 17.70
CA ALA A 35 -7.51 -5.86 18.63
C ALA A 35 -9.00 -5.51 18.82
N GLN A 36 -9.32 -4.21 18.82
CA GLN A 36 -10.69 -3.70 18.92
C GLN A 36 -11.53 -4.04 17.69
N GLU A 37 -10.97 -3.90 16.49
CA GLU A 37 -11.64 -4.34 15.25
C GLU A 37 -11.88 -5.85 15.26
N VAL A 38 -10.92 -6.66 15.73
CA VAL A 38 -11.09 -8.13 15.83
C VAL A 38 -12.13 -8.53 16.86
N GLU A 39 -12.22 -7.80 17.97
CA GLU A 39 -13.26 -8.01 18.98
C GLU A 39 -14.65 -7.67 18.42
N ALA A 40 -14.77 -6.57 17.68
CA ALA A 40 -16.02 -6.14 17.04
C ALA A 40 -16.43 -7.02 15.85
N ASP A 41 -15.47 -7.52 15.07
CA ASP A 41 -15.68 -8.44 13.95
C ASP A 41 -14.69 -9.62 14.02
N PRO A 42 -15.10 -10.74 14.66
CA PRO A 42 -14.27 -11.93 14.76
C PRO A 42 -13.83 -12.55 13.43
N ALA A 43 -14.49 -12.23 12.30
CA ALA A 43 -14.05 -12.67 10.97
C ALA A 43 -12.71 -12.03 10.55
N LEU A 44 -12.24 -11.02 11.28
CA LEU A 44 -10.93 -10.41 11.11
C LEU A 44 -9.79 -11.19 11.78
N LYS A 45 -10.06 -12.22 12.59
CA LYS A 45 -9.00 -13.04 13.23
C LYS A 45 -7.97 -13.60 12.24
N PRO A 46 -8.36 -14.13 11.07
CA PRO A 46 -7.37 -14.59 10.09
C PRO A 46 -6.51 -13.46 9.52
N ASN A 47 -7.11 -12.28 9.28
CA ASN A 47 -6.37 -11.08 8.86
C ASN A 47 -5.34 -10.64 9.91
N ALA A 48 -5.70 -10.70 11.19
CA ALA A 48 -4.80 -10.39 12.29
C ALA A 48 -3.59 -11.34 12.31
N ALA A 49 -3.83 -12.63 12.10
CA ALA A 49 -2.79 -13.67 12.14
C ALA A 49 -1.71 -13.50 11.05
N ILE A 50 -2.07 -12.93 9.91
CA ILE A 50 -1.16 -12.74 8.76
C ILE A 50 -0.63 -11.29 8.63
N SER A 51 -1.02 -10.41 9.55
CA SER A 51 -0.81 -8.96 9.45
C SER A 51 0.64 -8.51 9.56
N SER A 52 1.53 -9.36 10.10
CA SER A 52 2.95 -9.06 10.30
C SER A 52 3.77 -9.00 9.01
N GLN A 53 3.24 -9.50 7.89
CA GLN A 53 3.99 -9.69 6.65
C GLN A 53 4.19 -8.41 5.80
N GLY A 54 3.64 -7.26 6.22
CA GLY A 54 3.70 -6.01 5.45
C GLY A 54 2.99 -6.11 4.10
N HIS A 55 1.83 -5.46 3.97
CA HIS A 55 0.98 -5.55 2.77
C HIS A 55 0.53 -7.00 2.40
N ALA A 56 0.43 -7.87 3.42
CA ALA A 56 -0.06 -9.24 3.32
C ALA A 56 0.67 -10.10 2.26
N PHE A 57 0.02 -11.17 1.79
CA PHE A 57 0.68 -12.26 1.05
C PHE A 57 0.51 -12.21 -0.47
N VAL A 58 -0.52 -11.53 -1.01
CA VAL A 58 -0.88 -11.60 -2.43
C VAL A 58 0.27 -11.23 -3.37
N ARG A 59 1.06 -10.21 -3.00
CA ARG A 59 2.24 -9.75 -3.76
C ARG A 59 3.42 -10.73 -3.77
N THR A 60 3.41 -11.73 -2.89
CA THR A 60 4.50 -12.72 -2.71
C THR A 60 4.13 -14.09 -3.27
N ARG A 61 3.03 -14.19 -4.01
CA ARG A 61 2.59 -15.44 -4.66
C ARG A 61 2.74 -15.35 -6.16
N THR A 62 2.97 -16.50 -6.79
CA THR A 62 3.04 -16.61 -8.25
C THR A 62 1.63 -16.66 -8.82
N TRP A 63 1.31 -15.73 -9.71
CA TRP A 63 0.05 -15.70 -10.44
C TRP A 63 0.16 -16.52 -11.72
N LYS A 64 -0.93 -17.19 -12.11
CA LYS A 64 -1.03 -17.96 -13.34
C LYS A 64 -1.69 -17.12 -14.43
N LEU A 65 -1.09 -17.05 -15.61
CA LEU A 65 -1.75 -16.46 -16.79
C LEU A 65 -2.97 -17.31 -17.17
N LEU A 66 -4.15 -16.70 -17.19
CA LEU A 66 -5.38 -17.31 -17.69
C LEU A 66 -5.52 -17.16 -19.20
N GLY A 67 -5.15 -15.99 -19.72
CA GLY A 67 -5.23 -15.73 -21.15
C GLY A 67 -4.94 -14.28 -21.51
N THR A 68 -4.92 -14.03 -22.81
CA THR A 68 -4.68 -12.71 -23.38
C THR A 68 -5.73 -12.38 -24.43
N THR A 69 -6.10 -11.11 -24.53
CA THR A 69 -6.94 -10.59 -25.62
C THR A 69 -6.19 -9.50 -26.37
N LYS A 70 -6.52 -9.33 -27.65
CA LYS A 70 -5.96 -8.29 -28.51
C LYS A 70 -7.04 -7.77 -29.45
N SER A 71 -7.22 -6.46 -29.46
CA SER A 71 -7.98 -5.73 -30.47
C SER A 71 -7.07 -4.75 -31.21
N THR A 72 -7.66 -3.92 -32.06
CA THR A 72 -6.97 -2.80 -32.74
C THR A 72 -6.63 -1.67 -31.77
N GLU A 73 -7.33 -1.54 -30.65
CA GLU A 73 -7.24 -0.44 -29.69
C GLU A 73 -6.41 -0.79 -28.44
N ALA A 74 -6.42 -2.05 -28.03
CA ALA A 74 -5.81 -2.49 -26.78
C ALA A 74 -5.36 -3.96 -26.80
N VAL A 75 -4.46 -4.28 -25.88
CA VAL A 75 -4.11 -5.65 -25.49
C VAL A 75 -4.42 -5.83 -24.01
N ALA A 76 -4.86 -7.02 -23.62
CA ALA A 76 -5.04 -7.36 -22.21
C ALA A 76 -4.48 -8.73 -21.87
N ALA A 77 -4.03 -8.88 -20.63
CA ALA A 77 -3.64 -10.15 -20.02
C ALA A 77 -4.39 -10.31 -18.70
N THR A 78 -5.02 -11.48 -18.50
CA THR A 78 -5.72 -11.82 -17.26
C THR A 78 -4.94 -12.92 -16.55
N PHE A 79 -4.70 -12.71 -15.26
CA PHE A 79 -4.02 -13.62 -14.36
C PHE A 79 -4.99 -14.09 -13.28
N THR A 80 -4.75 -15.27 -12.72
CA THR A 80 -5.47 -15.76 -11.53
C THR A 80 -4.49 -16.15 -10.44
N LEU A 81 -4.93 -16.01 -9.19
CA LEU A 81 -4.23 -16.54 -8.04
C LEU A 81 -5.02 -17.69 -7.42
N ASP A 82 -4.35 -18.84 -7.32
CA ASP A 82 -4.90 -20.05 -6.72
C ASP A 82 -5.03 -19.87 -5.20
N SER A 83 -6.25 -20.00 -4.68
CA SER A 83 -6.56 -19.85 -3.26
C SER A 83 -5.92 -20.93 -2.40
N ALA A 84 -5.49 -22.06 -2.98
CA ALA A 84 -4.70 -23.08 -2.28
C ALA A 84 -3.35 -22.54 -1.77
N THR A 85 -2.84 -21.46 -2.38
CA THR A 85 -1.57 -20.83 -2.00
C THR A 85 -1.69 -19.84 -0.83
N TYR A 86 -2.90 -19.60 -0.33
CA TYR A 86 -3.12 -18.64 0.75
C TYR A 86 -2.59 -19.20 2.08
N PRO A 87 -1.94 -18.37 2.90
CA PRO A 87 -1.39 -18.82 4.17
C PRO A 87 -2.51 -19.14 5.16
N ASP A 88 -2.37 -20.23 5.90
CA ASP A 88 -3.24 -20.49 7.05
C ASP A 88 -2.98 -19.42 8.14
N PRO A 89 -4.01 -18.97 8.89
CA PRO A 89 -5.40 -19.43 8.88
C PRO A 89 -6.33 -18.66 7.91
N PHE A 90 -5.80 -17.94 6.92
CA PHE A 90 -6.62 -17.15 6.00
C PHE A 90 -7.51 -18.07 5.13
N PRO A 91 -8.82 -17.77 4.96
CA PRO A 91 -9.71 -18.68 4.25
C PRO A 91 -9.36 -18.85 2.76
N LYS A 92 -9.42 -20.10 2.28
CA LYS A 92 -9.05 -20.49 0.90
C LYS A 92 -10.24 -20.47 -0.07
N ALA A 93 -11.24 -19.62 0.18
CA ALA A 93 -12.47 -19.58 -0.60
C ALA A 93 -12.43 -18.61 -1.79
N VAL A 94 -11.71 -17.48 -1.66
CA VAL A 94 -11.78 -16.41 -2.67
C VAL A 94 -10.79 -16.63 -3.79
N VAL A 95 -11.29 -16.68 -5.01
CA VAL A 95 -10.49 -16.66 -6.23
C VAL A 95 -10.25 -15.21 -6.65
N LEU A 96 -8.98 -14.89 -6.93
CA LEU A 96 -8.61 -13.59 -7.46
C LEU A 96 -8.30 -13.71 -8.95
N GLU A 97 -8.78 -12.74 -9.71
CA GLU A 97 -8.38 -12.48 -11.09
C GLU A 97 -7.86 -11.06 -11.21
N TYR A 98 -6.77 -10.88 -11.94
CA TYR A 98 -6.14 -9.59 -12.19
C TYR A 98 -5.97 -9.38 -13.68
N THR A 99 -6.63 -8.36 -14.23
CA THR A 99 -6.55 -8.02 -15.65
C THR A 99 -5.76 -6.74 -15.82
N VAL A 100 -4.74 -6.80 -16.68
CA VAL A 100 -3.95 -5.65 -17.12
C VAL A 100 -4.30 -5.36 -18.58
N THR A 101 -4.77 -4.16 -18.86
CA THR A 101 -5.13 -3.70 -20.20
C THR A 101 -4.27 -2.51 -20.58
N LEU A 102 -3.55 -2.62 -21.69
CA LEU A 102 -2.74 -1.55 -22.26
C LEU A 102 -3.38 -1.05 -23.55
N ALA A 103 -3.70 0.24 -23.59
CA ALA A 103 -4.18 0.97 -24.76
C ALA A 103 -3.17 2.06 -25.15
N GLY A 104 -3.42 2.76 -26.26
CA GLY A 104 -2.48 3.73 -26.84
C GLY A 104 -1.95 4.79 -25.87
N SER A 105 -2.78 5.26 -24.93
CA SER A 105 -2.42 6.28 -23.95
C SER A 105 -2.86 5.96 -22.51
N SER A 106 -3.19 4.70 -22.23
CA SER A 106 -3.64 4.32 -20.89
C SER A 106 -3.30 2.88 -20.49
N LEU A 107 -3.14 2.70 -19.18
CA LEU A 107 -2.97 1.43 -18.50
C LEU A 107 -4.12 1.27 -17.51
N THR A 108 -5.00 0.31 -17.77
CA THR A 108 -6.06 -0.08 -16.84
C THR A 108 -5.69 -1.36 -16.14
N THR A 109 -5.85 -1.40 -14.82
CA THR A 109 -5.67 -2.63 -14.05
C THR A 109 -6.91 -2.89 -13.21
N ALA A 110 -7.47 -4.09 -13.31
CA ALA A 110 -8.68 -4.49 -12.62
C ALA A 110 -8.46 -5.76 -11.78
N LEU A 111 -8.89 -5.73 -10.53
CA LEU A 111 -8.88 -6.85 -9.61
C LEU A 111 -10.32 -7.30 -9.39
N LYS A 112 -10.56 -8.57 -9.70
CA LYS A 112 -11.80 -9.27 -9.39
C LYS A 112 -11.55 -10.27 -8.28
N ALA A 113 -12.40 -10.23 -7.26
CA ALA A 113 -12.46 -11.21 -6.19
C ALA A 113 -13.83 -11.88 -6.22
N VAL A 114 -13.86 -13.21 -6.26
CA VAL A 114 -15.09 -14.00 -6.24
C VAL A 114 -15.09 -14.90 -5.03
N ASN A 115 -16.14 -14.81 -4.20
CA ASN A 115 -16.41 -15.81 -3.18
C ASN A 115 -17.48 -16.78 -3.74
N PRO A 116 -17.14 -18.05 -4.04
CA PRO A 116 -18.06 -19.01 -4.61
C PRO A 116 -19.34 -19.20 -3.78
N LYS A 117 -20.45 -19.58 -4.42
CA LYS A 117 -21.75 -19.78 -3.73
C LYS A 117 -21.74 -20.95 -2.75
N ASP A 118 -20.87 -21.93 -2.99
CA ASP A 118 -20.67 -23.13 -2.18
C ASP A 118 -19.61 -22.94 -1.07
N SER A 119 -19.05 -21.73 -0.95
CA SER A 119 -18.23 -21.33 0.19
C SER A 119 -19.07 -21.26 1.47
N ASP A 120 -18.46 -21.63 2.60
CA ASP A 120 -19.04 -21.56 3.95
C ASP A 120 -18.50 -20.38 4.77
N VAL A 121 -17.63 -19.56 4.18
CA VAL A 121 -16.94 -18.46 4.85
C VAL A 121 -17.18 -17.12 4.17
N GLU A 122 -17.36 -16.09 4.98
CA GLU A 122 -17.21 -14.70 4.53
C GLU A 122 -15.77 -14.24 4.71
N ILE A 123 -15.31 -13.37 3.80
CA ILE A 123 -13.97 -12.79 3.89
C ILE A 123 -14.07 -11.30 4.17
N ARG A 124 -13.11 -10.82 4.97
CA ARG A 124 -12.78 -9.40 5.14
C ARG A 124 -11.45 -9.14 4.47
N PHE A 125 -11.39 -8.10 3.65
CA PHE A 125 -10.13 -7.69 3.04
C PHE A 125 -10.06 -6.19 2.83
N LYS A 126 -8.83 -5.73 2.66
CA LYS A 126 -8.48 -4.42 2.09
C LYS A 126 -7.70 -4.69 0.82
N THR A 127 -7.77 -3.77 -0.13
CA THR A 127 -7.03 -3.91 -1.39
C THR A 127 -6.63 -2.55 -1.90
N PHE A 128 -5.50 -2.50 -2.60
CA PHE A 128 -4.96 -1.29 -3.18
C PHE A 128 -3.94 -1.65 -4.24
N TYR A 129 -3.67 -0.70 -5.13
CA TYR A 129 -2.60 -0.81 -6.11
C TYR A 129 -1.40 0.00 -5.62
N HIS A 130 -0.31 -0.69 -5.28
CA HIS A 130 0.90 -0.09 -4.70
C HIS A 130 1.78 0.56 -5.79
N ASN A 131 1.25 1.56 -6.51
CA ASN A 131 1.95 2.14 -7.65
C ASN A 131 3.13 3.04 -7.23
N TYR A 132 4.25 2.86 -7.92
CA TYR A 132 5.39 3.77 -7.94
C TYR A 132 5.38 4.52 -9.27
N ILE A 133 4.87 5.75 -9.26
CA ILE A 133 4.81 6.56 -10.49
C ILE A 133 6.16 7.19 -10.71
N ALA A 134 6.85 6.81 -11.78
CA ALA A 134 8.14 7.40 -12.14
C ALA A 134 7.97 8.89 -12.44
N VAL A 135 8.88 9.71 -11.90
CA VAL A 135 8.89 11.17 -12.09
C VAL A 135 10.30 11.66 -12.36
N SER A 136 10.41 12.85 -12.96
CA SER A 136 11.70 13.48 -13.25
C SER A 136 12.43 13.93 -11.98
N ASP A 137 11.70 14.47 -11.00
CA ASP A 137 12.21 14.99 -9.74
C ASP A 137 11.04 15.19 -8.74
N ALA A 138 10.97 14.37 -7.69
CA ALA A 138 9.92 14.44 -6.67
C ALA A 138 9.84 15.81 -5.95
N GLN A 139 10.92 16.62 -5.98
CA GLN A 139 10.92 17.97 -5.43
C GLN A 139 10.01 18.93 -6.23
N LYS A 140 9.71 18.60 -7.48
CA LYS A 140 8.95 19.44 -8.41
C LYS A 140 7.54 18.95 -8.69
N ILE A 141 7.21 17.72 -8.29
CA ILE A 141 5.91 17.14 -8.61
C ILE A 141 4.81 17.60 -7.67
N SER A 142 3.58 17.46 -8.16
CA SER A 142 2.39 17.67 -7.35
C SER A 142 1.24 16.78 -7.77
N VAL A 143 0.42 16.38 -6.79
CA VAL A 143 -0.90 15.80 -7.05
C VAL A 143 -1.96 16.88 -6.89
N THR A 144 -2.77 17.08 -7.93
CA THR A 144 -3.84 18.08 -7.98
C THR A 144 -5.21 17.42 -8.00
N ASP A 145 -6.26 18.25 -7.98
CA ASP A 145 -7.68 17.83 -8.02
C ASP A 145 -8.16 17.11 -6.74
N LEU A 146 -7.40 17.25 -5.64
CA LEU A 146 -7.83 16.87 -4.30
C LEU A 146 -8.79 17.92 -3.74
N LYS A 147 -9.99 17.50 -3.37
CA LYS A 147 -11.03 18.40 -2.87
C LYS A 147 -10.68 18.97 -1.49
N SER A 148 -11.06 20.22 -1.24
CA SER A 148 -11.05 20.79 0.11
C SER A 148 -12.04 20.04 1.00
N GLY A 149 -11.70 19.88 2.29
CA GLY A 149 -12.48 19.10 3.26
C GLY A 149 -12.22 17.60 3.23
N LEU A 150 -11.41 17.11 2.27
CA LEU A 150 -11.10 15.69 2.13
C LEU A 150 -10.40 15.18 3.39
N GLN A 151 -10.96 14.17 4.03
CA GLN A 151 -10.38 13.60 5.23
C GLN A 151 -9.16 12.75 4.87
N TYR A 152 -8.12 12.83 5.69
CA TYR A 152 -6.96 11.96 5.55
C TYR A 152 -6.49 11.41 6.89
N LYS A 153 -5.82 10.26 6.83
CA LYS A 153 -5.07 9.67 7.94
C LYS A 153 -3.58 9.89 7.72
N ASP A 154 -2.91 10.59 8.62
CA ASP A 154 -1.48 10.88 8.54
C ASP A 154 -0.63 9.74 9.12
N THR A 155 0.07 9.04 8.23
CA THR A 155 0.85 7.86 8.59
C THR A 155 2.12 8.19 9.37
N LEU A 156 2.65 9.41 9.20
CA LEU A 156 3.83 9.90 9.89
C LEU A 156 3.50 10.33 11.32
N LYS A 157 2.23 10.68 11.57
CA LYS A 157 1.69 11.03 12.90
C LYS A 157 0.90 9.89 13.53
N GLY A 158 1.28 8.63 13.25
CA GLY A 158 0.68 7.47 13.91
C GLY A 158 -0.79 7.22 13.56
N GLY A 159 -1.30 7.83 12.48
CA GLY A 159 -2.68 7.70 12.04
C GLY A 159 -3.62 8.80 12.53
N GLU A 160 -3.11 9.95 12.94
CA GLU A 160 -3.94 11.13 13.23
C GLU A 160 -4.81 11.52 12.03
N MET A 161 -6.04 11.90 12.31
CA MET A 161 -7.00 12.36 11.31
C MET A 161 -6.81 13.85 11.04
N GLY A 162 -6.91 14.24 9.77
CA GLY A 162 -6.88 15.63 9.36
C GLY A 162 -7.86 15.90 8.20
N SER A 163 -8.06 17.18 7.93
CA SER A 163 -8.82 17.66 6.77
C SER A 163 -7.88 18.34 5.80
N TRP A 164 -7.97 17.99 4.52
CA TRP A 164 -7.23 18.64 3.44
C TRP A 164 -7.85 20.01 3.14
N ASP A 165 -7.02 20.99 2.80
CA ASP A 165 -7.45 22.35 2.49
C ASP A 165 -7.82 22.53 1.01
N GLY A 166 -7.50 21.55 0.16
CA GLY A 166 -7.69 21.59 -1.29
C GLY A 166 -6.48 22.12 -2.06
N SER A 167 -5.36 22.36 -1.38
CA SER A 167 -4.09 22.69 -2.02
C SER A 167 -3.51 21.51 -2.80
N GLU A 168 -2.54 21.80 -3.67
CA GLU A 168 -1.78 20.76 -4.35
C GLU A 168 -0.92 19.99 -3.35
N LEU A 169 -0.97 18.65 -3.43
CA LEU A 169 -0.11 17.80 -2.61
C LEU A 169 1.29 17.76 -3.22
N LYS A 170 2.27 18.39 -2.56
CA LYS A 170 3.68 18.27 -2.94
C LYS A 170 4.31 17.03 -2.29
N MET A 171 5.32 16.46 -2.96
CA MET A 171 6.14 15.37 -2.43
C MET A 171 7.62 15.79 -2.27
N ASN A 172 7.86 17.08 -2.01
CA ASN A 172 9.18 17.66 -1.75
C ASN A 172 9.64 17.53 -0.28
N ALA A 173 8.94 16.69 0.48
CA ALA A 173 9.25 16.34 1.84
C ALA A 173 8.65 14.97 2.14
N ARG A 174 9.13 14.33 3.21
CA ARG A 174 8.66 13.01 3.58
C ARG A 174 7.17 13.10 3.87
N ILE A 175 6.39 12.28 3.18
CA ILE A 175 4.94 12.30 3.27
C ILE A 175 4.38 10.89 3.28
N GLY A 176 3.27 10.72 3.98
CA GLY A 176 2.43 9.55 3.88
C GLY A 176 1.05 9.87 4.42
N LYS A 177 0.07 10.02 3.52
CA LYS A 177 -1.31 10.34 3.87
C LYS A 177 -2.26 9.43 3.11
N ILE A 178 -3.18 8.79 3.84
CA ILE A 178 -4.27 8.02 3.25
C ILE A 178 -5.47 8.96 3.14
N PHE A 179 -5.76 9.43 1.94
CA PHE A 179 -6.95 10.23 1.64
C PHE A 179 -8.16 9.32 1.48
N MET A 180 -9.25 9.63 2.16
CA MET A 180 -10.46 8.81 2.18
C MET A 180 -11.52 9.42 1.31
N ASN A 181 -12.23 8.61 0.53
CA ASN A 181 -13.27 9.07 -0.39
C ASN A 181 -12.77 10.15 -1.38
N VAL A 182 -11.53 10.01 -1.87
CA VAL A 182 -10.90 10.92 -2.85
C VAL A 182 -11.68 11.01 -4.16
N GLY A 183 -12.48 9.99 -4.47
CA GLY A 183 -13.43 9.98 -5.58
C GLY A 183 -12.89 9.30 -6.84
N THR A 184 -13.82 8.72 -7.60
CA THR A 184 -13.54 7.76 -8.68
C THR A 184 -13.69 8.36 -10.09
N LYS A 185 -14.61 9.31 -10.28
CA LYS A 185 -15.02 9.76 -11.63
C LYS A 185 -14.11 10.82 -12.26
N ASP A 186 -13.75 11.85 -11.50
CA ASP A 186 -12.87 12.92 -11.99
C ASP A 186 -11.39 12.62 -11.73
N GLY A 187 -11.13 11.69 -10.79
CA GLY A 187 -9.81 11.21 -10.45
C GLY A 187 -8.96 12.25 -9.72
N TYR A 188 -7.66 12.06 -9.76
CA TYR A 188 -6.65 13.06 -9.39
C TYR A 188 -5.51 13.03 -10.40
N THR A 189 -4.76 14.13 -10.46
CA THR A 189 -3.76 14.33 -11.50
C THR A 189 -2.38 14.45 -10.89
N ILE A 190 -1.44 13.65 -11.38
CA ILE A 190 -0.03 13.76 -11.05
C ILE A 190 0.61 14.65 -12.12
N ARG A 191 1.27 15.73 -11.68
CA ARG A 191 1.93 16.70 -12.55
C ARG A 191 3.43 16.66 -12.34
N ASP A 192 4.16 16.45 -13.43
CA ASP A 192 5.61 16.45 -13.51
C ASP A 192 6.06 17.31 -14.71
N GLY A 193 6.05 18.63 -14.52
CA GLY A 193 6.24 19.59 -15.60
C GLY A 193 5.15 19.45 -16.67
N GLU A 194 5.56 19.18 -17.91
CA GLU A 194 4.65 18.94 -19.03
C GLU A 194 4.06 17.52 -19.03
N ASN A 195 4.65 16.58 -18.28
CA ASN A 195 4.14 15.22 -18.16
C ASN A 195 2.98 15.19 -17.16
N VAL A 196 1.83 14.73 -17.61
CA VAL A 196 0.60 14.68 -16.80
C VAL A 196 0.02 13.27 -16.83
N ILE A 197 -0.16 12.68 -15.65
CA ILE A 197 -0.82 11.39 -15.48
C ILE A 197 -2.12 11.62 -14.74
N LYS A 198 -3.23 11.33 -15.42
CA LYS A 198 -4.54 11.27 -14.77
C LYS A 198 -4.76 9.87 -14.21
N VAL A 199 -5.19 9.81 -12.95
CA VAL A 199 -5.54 8.57 -12.26
C VAL A 199 -7.04 8.58 -12.02
N SER A 200 -7.77 7.64 -12.63
CA SER A 200 -9.18 7.39 -12.34
C SER A 200 -9.35 6.00 -11.75
N THR A 201 -10.43 5.79 -11.01
CA THR A 201 -10.70 4.50 -10.36
C THR A 201 -12.16 4.13 -10.52
N GLU A 202 -12.46 2.84 -10.42
CA GLU A 202 -13.83 2.36 -10.29
C GLU A 202 -13.97 1.62 -8.96
N GLY A 203 -14.67 2.27 -8.03
CA GLY A 203 -14.99 1.76 -6.70
C GLY A 203 -13.82 1.66 -5.70
N LEU A 204 -12.62 2.13 -6.05
CA LEU A 204 -11.54 2.39 -5.09
C LEU A 204 -11.73 3.81 -4.57
N THR A 205 -12.16 3.92 -3.33
CA THR A 205 -12.61 5.17 -2.72
C THR A 205 -11.46 5.97 -2.14
N ASP A 206 -10.35 5.33 -1.83
CA ASP A 206 -9.24 5.93 -1.09
C ASP A 206 -7.98 6.00 -1.93
N CYS A 207 -7.02 6.81 -1.49
CA CYS A 207 -5.67 6.80 -2.07
C CYS A 207 -4.62 7.04 -1.00
N PHE A 208 -3.62 6.16 -0.94
CA PHE A 208 -2.41 6.42 -0.16
C PHE A 208 -1.38 7.15 -1.01
N MET A 209 -0.99 8.34 -0.58
CA MET A 209 -0.01 9.17 -1.26
C MET A 209 1.21 9.35 -0.36
N TRP A 210 2.38 8.96 -0.85
CA TRP A 210 3.58 8.90 -0.03
C TRP A 210 4.88 9.06 -0.83
N ASN A 211 5.92 9.46 -0.10
CA ASN A 211 7.28 9.47 -0.59
C ASN A 211 8.25 9.38 0.62
N PRO A 212 9.27 8.51 0.58
CA PRO A 212 10.21 8.33 1.69
C PRO A 212 11.30 9.40 1.74
N GLN A 213 11.51 10.11 0.63
CA GLN A 213 12.59 11.07 0.38
C GLN A 213 13.94 10.43 0.73
N ASP A 214 14.82 11.17 1.41
CA ASP A 214 16.12 10.72 1.92
C ASP A 214 16.06 9.46 2.80
N ASN A 215 14.89 8.92 3.15
CA ASN A 215 14.80 7.64 3.85
C ASN A 215 14.90 6.41 2.94
N ALA A 216 14.82 6.59 1.62
CA ALA A 216 15.14 5.51 0.67
C ALA A 216 16.56 4.98 0.91
N GLY A 217 16.71 3.66 0.99
CA GLY A 217 17.98 2.96 1.22
C GLY A 217 18.55 3.06 2.63
N LYS A 218 17.88 3.74 3.58
CA LYS A 218 18.36 3.80 4.97
C LYS A 218 18.05 2.51 5.72
N THR A 219 18.98 2.10 6.59
CA THR A 219 18.82 0.92 7.47
C THR A 219 18.90 1.32 8.95
N PRO A 220 18.05 0.74 9.83
CA PRO A 220 16.89 -0.09 9.53
C PRO A 220 15.68 0.77 9.10
N SER A 221 15.10 0.52 7.93
CA SER A 221 13.85 1.15 7.50
C SER A 221 13.02 0.22 6.63
N ALA A 222 11.76 0.58 6.38
CA ALA A 222 10.88 -0.13 5.45
C ALA A 222 11.30 0.01 3.97
N TRP A 223 12.33 0.82 3.70
CA TRP A 223 12.84 1.14 2.36
C TRP A 223 14.32 0.77 2.22
N SER A 224 14.80 -0.19 3.04
CA SER A 224 16.20 -0.61 3.04
C SER A 224 16.63 -1.36 1.77
N ASP A 225 15.67 -1.81 0.95
CA ASP A 225 15.89 -2.44 -0.36
C ASP A 225 15.88 -1.44 -1.53
N MET A 226 15.67 -0.15 -1.26
CA MET A 226 15.86 0.93 -2.24
C MET A 226 17.30 1.42 -2.25
N GLU A 227 17.70 2.08 -3.33
CA GLU A 227 18.98 2.78 -3.37
C GLU A 227 18.86 4.17 -2.71
N PRO A 228 19.93 4.67 -2.05
CA PRO A 228 19.98 6.06 -1.61
C PRO A 228 19.67 7.03 -2.77
N GLY A 229 18.73 7.94 -2.56
CA GLY A 229 18.27 8.90 -3.59
C GLY A 229 17.12 8.42 -4.47
N ASP A 230 16.65 7.17 -4.33
CA ASP A 230 15.47 6.70 -5.07
C ASP A 230 14.19 7.46 -4.69
N GLY A 231 14.14 8.05 -3.50
CA GLY A 231 13.02 8.91 -3.08
C GLY A 231 12.72 10.06 -4.04
N ASP A 232 13.71 10.54 -4.80
CA ASP A 232 13.51 11.63 -5.76
C ASP A 232 12.93 11.17 -7.10
N LYS A 233 12.87 9.86 -7.35
CA LYS A 233 12.55 9.29 -8.68
C LYS A 233 11.10 8.81 -8.83
N PHE A 234 10.31 8.85 -7.76
CA PHE A 234 8.93 8.38 -7.81
C PHE A 234 7.95 9.19 -6.94
N ALA A 235 6.68 9.10 -7.29
CA ALA A 235 5.56 9.47 -6.45
C ALA A 235 4.77 8.21 -6.10
N GLY A 236 4.66 7.87 -4.82
CA GLY A 236 3.81 6.78 -4.35
C GLY A 236 2.35 7.23 -4.38
N VAL A 237 1.55 6.63 -5.27
CA VAL A 237 0.15 7.02 -5.47
C VAL A 237 -0.72 5.77 -5.64
N GLU A 238 -1.40 5.42 -4.57
CA GLU A 238 -1.95 4.08 -4.40
C GLU A 238 -3.46 4.10 -4.22
N PRO A 239 -4.24 4.09 -5.31
CA PRO A 239 -5.68 3.94 -5.20
C PRO A 239 -6.04 2.60 -4.54
N GLY A 240 -6.98 2.66 -3.61
CA GLY A 240 -7.30 1.53 -2.76
C GLY A 240 -8.61 1.65 -1.99
N TYR A 241 -8.79 0.69 -1.11
CA TYR A 241 -9.82 0.61 -0.08
C TYR A 241 -9.10 0.29 1.23
N PHE A 242 -8.77 1.35 1.98
CA PHE A 242 -7.91 1.31 3.16
C PHE A 242 -8.69 1.54 4.46
N HIS A 243 -9.66 2.45 4.45
CA HIS A 243 -10.28 2.93 5.70
C HIS A 243 -11.26 1.92 6.31
N GLU A 244 -11.87 1.08 5.48
CA GLU A 244 -12.85 0.07 5.87
C GLU A 244 -12.41 -1.34 5.45
N TRP A 245 -13.01 -2.35 6.08
CA TRP A 245 -12.86 -3.75 5.67
C TRP A 245 -13.98 -4.11 4.71
N LYS A 246 -13.63 -4.50 3.48
CA LYS A 246 -14.61 -4.99 2.53
C LYS A 246 -15.07 -6.38 2.95
N ARG A 247 -16.39 -6.52 3.15
CA ARG A 247 -17.08 -7.80 3.29
C ARG A 247 -17.37 -8.42 1.93
N LEU A 248 -17.07 -9.71 1.80
CA LEU A 248 -17.40 -10.54 0.64
C LEU A 248 -17.96 -11.89 1.10
N SER A 249 -19.27 -12.04 0.98
CA SER A 249 -20.07 -13.20 1.39
C SER A 249 -20.07 -14.27 0.29
N PRO A 250 -20.40 -15.54 0.60
CA PRO A 250 -20.58 -16.57 -0.42
C PRO A 250 -21.54 -16.11 -1.54
N GLY A 251 -21.12 -16.31 -2.78
CA GLY A 251 -21.84 -15.89 -3.98
C GLY A 251 -21.65 -14.44 -4.40
N GLU A 252 -20.94 -13.62 -3.63
CA GLU A 252 -20.64 -12.23 -3.99
C GLU A 252 -19.36 -12.11 -4.82
N GLU A 253 -19.34 -11.09 -5.68
CA GLU A 253 -18.14 -10.65 -6.38
C GLU A 253 -17.81 -9.19 -6.06
N PHE A 254 -16.53 -8.87 -6.19
CA PHE A 254 -16.00 -7.54 -6.05
C PHE A 254 -15.03 -7.27 -7.19
N VAL A 255 -15.34 -6.27 -8.00
CA VAL A 255 -14.48 -5.83 -9.12
C VAL A 255 -14.09 -4.39 -8.89
N ARG A 256 -12.79 -4.09 -8.92
CA ARG A 256 -12.27 -2.73 -8.79
C ARG A 256 -11.12 -2.48 -9.74
N SER A 257 -11.10 -1.28 -10.32
CA SER A 257 -10.09 -0.91 -11.30
C SER A 257 -9.46 0.44 -10.98
N GLN A 258 -8.27 0.64 -11.53
CA GLN A 258 -7.67 1.95 -11.76
C GLN A 258 -7.35 2.08 -13.25
N THR A 259 -7.33 3.31 -13.74
CA THR A 259 -6.76 3.66 -15.04
C THR A 259 -5.78 4.80 -14.86
N LEU A 260 -4.55 4.58 -15.32
CA LEU A 260 -3.53 5.60 -15.49
C LEU A 260 -3.54 6.02 -16.95
N SER A 261 -3.77 7.30 -17.23
CA SER A 261 -3.78 7.81 -18.60
C SER A 261 -2.85 9.01 -18.75
N VAL A 262 -2.13 9.04 -19.86
CA VAL A 262 -1.34 10.19 -20.32
C VAL A 262 -2.05 10.87 -21.48
N ALA A 263 -1.79 12.17 -21.65
CA ALA A 263 -2.29 12.95 -22.79
C ALA A 263 -1.23 13.03 -23.89
#